data_AF-A0A942GIG1-F1
#
_entry.id   AF-A0A942GIG1-F1
#
_cell.length_a   1.000
_cell.length_b   1.000
_cell.length_c   1.000
_cell.angle_alpha   90.00
_cell.angle_beta   90.00
_cell.angle_gamma   90.00
#
_symmetry.space_group_name_H-M   'P 1'
#
loop_
_entity.id
_entity.type
_entity.pdbx_description
1 polymer ?
#
loop_
_entity_poly.entity_id
_entity_poly.type
_entity_poly.pdbx_seq_one_letter_code
_entity_poly.pdbx_strand_id
1 'polypeptide(L)'
;MIEKKYQDFARFKTLLALGKTLNTVGQIVIWVGGLIAFMGLVSCIGGDAITKPLGFMALASGLLMVGLGYLIIANGQLIECFVSIEENTRQTKEQLEMLKEKFPNLNS
;
A
#
# COMPACT_ATOMS: atom_id res chain seq x y z
N MET A 1 -14.63 -25.34 14.74
CA MET A 1 -13.93 -25.19 13.44
C MET A 1 -14.47 -24.02 12.61
N ILE A 2 -15.78 -23.76 12.64
CA ILE A 2 -16.44 -22.65 11.92
C ILE A 2 -16.02 -21.26 12.44
N GLU A 3 -15.85 -21.09 13.76
CA GLU A 3 -15.44 -19.80 14.33
C GLU A 3 -14.04 -19.33 13.90
N LYS A 4 -13.08 -20.25 13.70
CA LYS A 4 -11.74 -19.89 13.17
C LYS A 4 -11.82 -19.40 11.72
N LYS A 5 -12.64 -20.04 10.87
CA LYS A 5 -12.85 -19.57 9.47
C LYS A 5 -13.44 -18.15 9.44
N TYR A 6 -14.37 -17.84 10.34
CA TYR A 6 -14.99 -16.51 10.44
C TYR A 6 -14.01 -15.43 10.91
N GLN A 7 -13.19 -15.74 11.91
CA GLN A 7 -12.19 -14.80 12.44
C GLN A 7 -11.11 -14.44 11.41
N ASP A 8 -10.64 -15.42 10.63
CA ASP A 8 -9.67 -15.16 9.55
C ASP A 8 -10.28 -14.26 8.47
N PHE A 9 -11.53 -14.50 8.07
CA PHE A 9 -12.20 -13.70 7.05
C PHE A 9 -12.38 -12.22 7.47
N ALA A 10 -12.71 -11.99 8.75
CA ALA A 10 -12.79 -10.62 9.30
C ALA A 10 -11.41 -9.94 9.32
N ARG A 11 -10.34 -10.69 9.63
CA ARG A 11 -8.96 -10.19 9.59
C ARG A 11 -8.52 -9.83 8.17
N PHE A 12 -8.84 -10.64 7.16
CA PHE A 12 -8.54 -10.33 5.76
C PHE A 12 -9.19 -9.05 5.28
N LYS A 13 -10.49 -8.87 5.57
CA LYS A 13 -11.17 -7.61 5.23
C LYS A 13 -10.51 -6.40 5.90
N THR A 14 -10.08 -6.56 7.14
CA THR A 14 -9.38 -5.51 7.88
C THR A 14 -8.00 -5.22 7.28
N LEU A 15 -7.23 -6.24 6.92
CA LEU A 15 -5.92 -6.11 6.26
C LEU A 15 -6.04 -5.47 4.88
N LEU A 16 -7.03 -5.89 4.09
CA LEU A 16 -7.30 -5.30 2.78
C LEU A 16 -7.73 -3.84 2.90
N ALA A 17 -8.58 -3.53 3.89
CA ALA A 17 -8.95 -2.15 4.19
C ALA A 17 -7.73 -1.32 4.65
N LEU A 18 -6.81 -1.93 5.42
CA LEU A 18 -5.58 -1.30 5.86
C LEU A 18 -4.62 -1.03 4.69
N GLY A 19 -4.47 -1.97 3.77
CA GLY A 19 -3.72 -1.79 2.52
C GLY A 19 -4.25 -0.62 1.68
N LYS A 20 -5.57 -0.57 1.48
CA LYS A 20 -6.23 0.56 0.79
C LYS A 20 -6.05 1.88 1.53
N THR A 21 -6.19 1.86 2.86
CA THR A 21 -6.03 3.06 3.69
C THR A 21 -4.60 3.59 3.60
N LEU A 22 -3.60 2.72 3.69
CA LEU A 22 -2.20 3.08 3.51
C LEU A 22 -1.94 3.66 2.11
N ASN A 23 -2.52 3.06 1.07
CA ASN A 23 -2.42 3.61 -0.29
C ASN A 23 -3.01 5.04 -0.38
N THR A 24 -4.21 5.26 0.18
CA THR A 24 -4.82 6.61 0.23
C THR A 24 -3.99 7.59 1.05
N VAL A 25 -3.51 7.19 2.23
CA VAL A 25 -2.65 8.03 3.08
C VAL A 25 -1.35 8.37 2.36
N GLY A 26 -0.71 7.39 1.73
CA GLY A 26 0.52 7.59 0.97
C GLY A 26 0.33 8.58 -0.19
N GLN A 27 -0.79 8.51 -0.91
CA GLN A 27 -1.12 9.50 -1.95
C GLN A 27 -1.27 10.91 -1.36
N ILE A 28 -1.97 11.06 -0.23
CA ILE A 28 -2.11 12.37 0.44
C ILE A 28 -0.74 12.93 0.82
N VAL A 29 0.14 12.10 1.38
CA VAL A 29 1.51 12.49 1.75
C VAL A 29 2.31 12.93 0.51
N ILE A 30 2.18 12.22 -0.62
CA ILE A 30 2.81 12.62 -1.88
C ILE A 30 2.29 13.98 -2.34
N TRP A 31 0.99 14.22 -2.32
CA TRP A 31 0.40 15.51 -2.72
C TRP A 31 0.90 16.66 -1.85
N VAL A 32 0.89 16.48 -0.53
CA VAL A 32 1.38 17.49 0.42
C VAL A 32 2.88 17.73 0.24
N GLY A 33 3.67 16.66 0.17
CA GLY A 33 5.12 16.75 -0.06
C GLY A 33 5.47 17.41 -1.39
N GLY A 34 4.74 17.08 -2.46
CA GLY A 34 4.89 17.68 -3.77
C GLY A 34 4.56 19.17 -3.78
N LEU A 35 3.50 19.59 -3.08
CA LEU A 35 3.16 21.01 -2.93
C LEU A 35 4.27 21.77 -2.18
N ILE A 36 4.77 21.23 -1.08
CA ILE A 36 5.88 21.83 -0.31
C ILE A 36 7.14 21.93 -1.18
N ALA A 37 7.46 20.87 -1.92
CA ALA A 37 8.59 20.86 -2.85
C ALA A 37 8.46 21.94 -3.91
N PHE A 38 7.27 22.09 -4.50
CA PHE A 38 6.96 23.10 -5.50
C PHE A 38 7.10 24.53 -4.93
N MET A 39 6.55 24.79 -3.74
CA MET A 39 6.71 26.09 -3.07
C MET A 39 8.18 26.41 -2.74
N GLY A 40 8.94 25.39 -2.33
CA GLY A 40 10.39 25.49 -2.12
C GLY A 40 11.13 25.86 -3.40
N LEU A 41 10.78 25.23 -4.53
CA LEU A 41 11.36 25.52 -5.84
C LEU A 41 11.09 26.97 -6.28
N VAL A 42 9.85 27.45 -6.14
CA VAL A 42 9.47 28.83 -6.46
C VAL A 42 10.30 29.81 -5.61
N SER A 43 10.47 29.51 -4.32
CA SER A 43 11.26 30.33 -3.40
C SER A 43 12.77 30.32 -3.73
N CYS A 44 13.31 29.22 -4.27
CA CYS A 44 14.69 29.16 -4.73
C CYS A 44 14.94 30.00 -5.98
N ILE A 45 13.98 30.05 -6.91
CA ILE A 45 14.13 30.74 -8.20
C ILE A 45 13.87 32.25 -8.04
N GLY A 46 12.83 32.63 -7.31
CA GLY A 46 12.39 34.03 -7.19
C GLY A 46 12.76 34.74 -5.89
N GLY A 47 13.32 34.04 -4.91
CA GLY A 47 13.55 34.59 -3.56
C GLY A 47 14.84 35.39 -3.38
N ASP A 48 14.83 36.25 -2.38
CA ASP A 48 16.00 36.98 -1.89
C ASP A 48 17.03 36.06 -1.22
N ALA A 49 18.22 36.60 -0.92
CA ALA A 49 19.34 35.86 -0.32
C ALA A 49 19.00 35.12 0.99
N ILE A 50 17.99 35.61 1.74
CA ILE A 50 17.53 35.01 3.00
C ILE A 50 16.51 33.88 2.75
N THR A 51 15.63 34.02 1.76
CA THR A 51 14.57 33.04 1.48
C THR A 51 15.05 31.86 0.66
N LYS A 52 16.15 32.00 -0.09
CA LYS A 52 16.78 30.91 -0.85
C LYS A 52 17.18 29.68 -0.03
N PRO A 53 17.92 29.79 1.08
CA PRO A 53 18.26 28.62 1.90
C PRO A 53 17.01 27.97 2.51
N LEU A 54 16.00 28.75 2.89
CA LEU A 54 14.72 28.24 3.37
C LEU A 54 13.95 27.48 2.28
N GLY A 55 13.94 28.01 1.06
CA GLY A 55 13.36 27.36 -0.12
C GLY A 55 14.03 26.02 -0.43
N PHE A 56 15.35 25.93 -0.27
CA PHE A 56 16.08 24.69 -0.50
C PHE A 56 15.75 23.62 0.57
N MET A 57 15.63 24.03 1.83
CA MET A 57 15.16 23.13 2.89
C MET A 57 13.72 22.65 2.64
N ALA A 58 12.83 23.56 2.21
CA ALA A 58 11.46 23.21 1.85
C ALA A 58 11.44 22.21 0.67
N LEU A 59 12.23 22.46 -0.37
CA LEU A 59 12.39 21.55 -1.51
C LEU A 59 12.85 20.16 -1.07
N ALA A 60 13.92 20.10 -0.27
CA ALA A 60 14.47 18.84 0.23
C ALA A 60 13.46 18.09 1.12
N SER A 61 12.78 18.79 2.03
CA SER A 61 11.77 18.20 2.90
C SER A 61 10.53 17.69 2.14
N GLY A 62 10.11 18.42 1.09
CA GLY A 62 9.01 18.03 0.23
C GLY A 62 9.33 16.77 -0.58
N LEU A 63 10.54 16.70 -1.16
CA LEU A 63 11.03 15.49 -1.85
C LEU A 63 11.13 14.30 -0.90
N LEU A 64 11.59 14.52 0.34
CA LEU A 64 11.65 13.47 1.36
C LEU A 64 10.25 12.96 1.71
N MET A 65 9.27 13.85 1.90
CA MET A 65 7.87 13.45 2.11
C MET A 65 7.31 12.65 0.93
N VAL A 66 7.59 13.06 -0.31
CA VAL A 66 7.19 12.30 -1.50
C VAL A 66 7.79 10.89 -1.47
N GLY A 67 9.07 10.77 -1.14
CA GLY A 67 9.74 9.47 -0.98
C GLY A 67 9.09 8.59 0.10
N LEU A 68 8.77 9.17 1.27
CA LEU A 68 8.05 8.46 2.33
C LEU A 68 6.63 8.07 1.91
N GLY A 69 5.93 8.93 1.17
CA GLY A 69 4.60 8.65 0.63
C GLY A 69 4.61 7.45 -0.31
N TYR A 70 5.60 7.34 -1.19
CA TYR A 70 5.80 6.15 -2.03
C TYR A 70 6.09 4.90 -1.21
N LEU A 71 6.89 4.99 -0.15
CA LEU A 71 7.17 3.87 0.74
C LEU A 71 5.89 3.39 1.46
N ILE A 72 5.02 4.31 1.87
CA ILE A 72 3.72 3.96 2.46
C ILE A 72 2.83 3.24 1.43
N ILE A 73 2.76 3.74 0.19
CA ILE A 73 2.00 3.09 -0.90
C ILE A 73 2.53 1.67 -1.16
N ALA A 74 3.85 1.52 -1.26
CA ALA A 74 4.48 0.23 -1.50
C ALA A 74 4.13 -0.79 -0.41
N ASN A 75 4.15 -0.37 0.87
CA ASN A 75 3.72 -1.23 1.97
C ASN A 75 2.23 -1.58 1.91
N GLY A 76 1.37 -0.61 1.52
CA GLY A 76 -0.06 -0.86 1.33
C GLY A 76 -0.33 -1.91 0.24
N GLN A 77 0.34 -1.78 -0.91
CA GLN A 77 0.22 -2.75 -2.01
C GLN A 77 0.78 -4.13 -1.65
N LEU A 78 1.83 -4.19 -0.84
CA LEU A 78 2.41 -5.46 -0.39
C LEU A 78 1.44 -6.24 0.50
N ILE A 79 0.70 -5.55 1.38
CA ILE A 79 -0.35 -6.17 2.20
C ILE A 79 -1.49 -6.69 1.32
N GLU A 80 -1.96 -5.89 0.35
CA GLU A 80 -3.00 -6.33 -0.59
C GLU A 80 -2.57 -7.55 -1.40
N CYS A 81 -1.31 -7.58 -1.86
CA CYS A 81 -0.73 -8.70 -2.59
C CYS A 81 -0.70 -9.97 -1.74
N PHE A 82 -0.24 -9.88 -0.49
CA PHE A 82 -0.20 -11.02 0.42
C PHE A 82 -1.59 -11.61 0.67
N VAL A 83 -2.59 -10.74 0.93
CA VAL A 83 -3.98 -11.15 1.11
C VAL A 83 -4.53 -11.85 -0.14
N SER A 84 -4.25 -11.31 -1.33
CA SER A 84 -4.68 -11.91 -2.60
C SER A 84 -4.06 -13.28 -2.86
N ILE A 85 -2.77 -13.47 -2.55
CA ILE A 85 -2.08 -14.76 -2.67
C ILE A 85 -2.71 -15.80 -1.72
N GLU A 86 -3.02 -15.40 -0.49
CA GLU A 86 -3.63 -16.29 0.49
C GLU A 86 -5.06 -16.69 0.09
N GLU A 87 -5.84 -15.75 -0.43
CA GLU A 87 -7.19 -16.01 -0.93
C GLU A 87 -7.18 -16.99 -2.11
N ASN A 88 -6.31 -16.76 -3.11
CA ASN A 88 -6.16 -17.67 -4.25
C ASN A 88 -5.73 -19.07 -3.81
N THR A 89 -4.80 -19.17 -2.84
CA THR A 89 -4.34 -20.46 -2.31
C THR A 89 -5.48 -21.24 -1.63
N ARG A 90 -6.37 -20.57 -0.89
CA ARG A 90 -7.56 -21.20 -0.30
C ARG A 90 -8.53 -21.68 -1.39
N GLN A 91 -8.80 -20.85 -2.39
CA GLN A 91 -9.71 -21.23 -3.48
C GLN A 91 -9.18 -22.43 -4.27
N THR A 92 -7.88 -22.47 -4.58
CA THR A 92 -7.27 -23.62 -5.26
C THR A 92 -7.37 -24.91 -4.44
N LYS A 93 -7.22 -24.84 -3.11
CA LYS A 93 -7.43 -26.02 -2.24
C LYS A 93 -8.87 -26.50 -2.26
N GLU A 94 -9.84 -25.60 -2.13
CA GLU A 94 -11.26 -25.97 -2.17
C GLU A 94 -11.64 -26.55 -3.56
N GLN A 95 -11.12 -25.99 -4.65
CA GLN A 95 -11.29 -26.55 -5.99
C GLN A 95 -10.64 -27.93 -6.14
N LEU A 96 -9.46 -28.14 -5.58
CA LEU A 96 -8.76 -29.42 -5.61
C LEU A 96 -9.51 -30.50 -4.82
N GLU A 97 -10.08 -30.15 -3.67
CA GLU A 97 -10.91 -31.07 -2.87
C GLU A 97 -12.20 -31.45 -3.61
N MET A 98 -12.91 -30.47 -4.19
CA MET A 98 -14.08 -30.73 -5.04
C MET A 98 -13.72 -31.60 -6.25
N LEU A 99 -12.54 -31.41 -6.84
CA LEU A 99 -12.07 -32.22 -7.97
C LEU A 99 -11.75 -33.66 -7.54
N LYS A 100 -11.11 -33.86 -6.39
CA LYS A 100 -10.82 -35.18 -5.82
C LYS A 100 -12.09 -35.96 -5.48
N GLU A 101 -13.09 -35.29 -4.92
CA GLU A 101 -14.40 -35.90 -4.64
C GLU A 101 -15.09 -36.34 -5.93
N LYS A 102 -15.02 -35.52 -6.98
CA LYS A 102 -15.62 -35.82 -8.28
C LYS A 102 -14.88 -36.90 -9.07
N PHE A 103 -13.57 -37.06 -8.84
CA PHE A 103 -12.72 -38.03 -9.54
C PHE A 103 -11.84 -38.81 -8.53
N PRO A 104 -12.40 -39.79 -7.81
CA PRO A 104 -11.67 -40.55 -6.79
C PRO A 104 -10.51 -41.40 -7.34
N ASN A 105 -10.43 -41.61 -8.66
CA ASN A 105 -9.40 -42.41 -9.33
C ASN A 105 -8.14 -41.64 -9.75
N LEU A 106 -7.96 -40.37 -9.37
CA LEU A 106 -6.76 -39.57 -9.74
C LEU A 106 -5.45 -40.00 -9.04
N ASN A 107 -5.49 -41.06 -8.23
CA ASN A 107 -4.34 -41.55 -7.45
C ASN A 107 -3.95 -43.01 -7.79
N SER A 108 -4.39 -43.55 -8.93
CA SER A 108 -3.89 -44.83 -9.47
C SER A 108 -2.80 -44.62 -10.51
#